data_AF-A0A9W9F1F3-F1
#
_entry.id   AF-A0A9W9F1F3-F1
#
_cell.length_a   1.000
_cell.length_b   1.000
_cell.length_c   1.000
_cell.angle_alpha   90.00
_cell.angle_beta   90.00
_cell.angle_gamma   90.00
#
_symmetry.space_group_name_H-M   'P 1'
#
loop_
_entity.id
_entity.type
_entity.pdbx_description
1 polymer ?
#
loop_
_entity_poly.entity_id
_entity_poly.type
_entity_poly.pdbx_seq_one_letter_code
_entity_poly.pdbx_strand_id
1 'polypeptide(L)'
;MCSQYGQFVLDGGASDFITKLKADDNFVDNEGSTWNAAQEETFLYNLARGFYKTEVEVYDILNDPQSKGIPRLFACVTMRDSLFLPQPASISEYFEIPGILLQYIKGFPLTESLLMLHARAGSRSAKKPF
;
A
#
# COMPACT_ATOMS: atom_id res chain seq x y z
N MET A 1 9.08 -11.68 10.49
CA MET A 1 9.77 -11.63 9.19
C MET A 1 10.53 -12.94 8.96
N CYS A 2 10.69 -13.41 7.72
CA CYS A 2 11.39 -14.67 7.40
C CYS A 2 12.92 -14.54 7.54
N SER A 3 13.61 -15.50 8.17
CA SER A 3 15.08 -15.45 8.35
C SER A 3 15.85 -15.40 7.03
N GLN A 4 15.30 -16.00 5.97
CA GLN A 4 15.87 -15.96 4.62
C GLN A 4 15.85 -14.57 4.00
N TYR A 5 14.79 -13.78 4.23
CA TYR A 5 14.69 -12.40 3.74
C TYR A 5 15.73 -11.51 4.43
N GLY A 6 15.86 -11.62 5.76
CA GLY A 6 16.84 -10.86 6.51
C GLY A 6 18.27 -11.09 6.00
N GLN A 7 18.64 -12.36 5.75
CA GLN A 7 19.96 -12.68 5.19
C GLN A 7 20.12 -12.17 3.76
N PHE A 8 19.10 -12.34 2.91
CA PHE A 8 19.10 -11.86 1.53
C PHE A 8 19.29 -10.34 1.43
N VAL A 9 18.70 -9.59 2.36
CA VAL A 9 18.87 -8.14 2.50
C VAL A 9 20.31 -7.80 2.93
N LEU A 10 20.85 -8.52 3.92
CA LEU A 10 22.22 -8.31 4.42
C LEU A 10 23.28 -8.61 3.36
N ASP A 11 23.03 -9.60 2.51
CA ASP A 11 23.92 -9.98 1.40
C ASP A 11 23.83 -9.02 0.19
N GLY A 12 22.99 -7.98 0.28
CA GLY A 12 22.78 -7.01 -0.81
C GLY A 12 21.81 -7.47 -1.90
N GLY A 13 21.30 -8.71 -1.80
CA GLY A 13 20.41 -9.30 -2.79
C GLY A 13 19.13 -8.50 -3.03
N ALA A 14 18.57 -7.88 -1.98
CA ALA A 14 17.38 -7.04 -2.11
C ALA A 14 17.62 -5.80 -2.98
N SER A 15 18.77 -5.15 -2.84
CA SER A 15 19.13 -3.98 -3.65
C SER A 15 19.35 -4.35 -5.12
N ASP A 16 20.08 -5.44 -5.37
CA ASP A 16 20.33 -5.95 -6.72
C ASP A 16 19.03 -6.35 -7.41
N PHE A 17 18.14 -7.02 -6.66
CA PHE A 17 16.84 -7.44 -7.16
C PHE A 17 15.92 -6.26 -7.51
N ILE A 18 15.85 -5.23 -6.66
CA ILE A 18 15.10 -4.00 -6.96
C ILE A 18 15.68 -3.27 -8.17
N THR A 19 17.00 -3.29 -8.33
CA THR A 19 17.65 -2.68 -9.50
C THR A 19 17.21 -3.38 -10.79
N LYS A 20 17.13 -4.72 -10.79
CA LYS A 20 16.59 -5.50 -11.92
C LYS A 20 15.11 -5.19 -12.18
N LEU A 21 14.29 -5.19 -11.13
CA LEU A 21 12.86 -4.84 -11.22
C LEU A 21 12.61 -3.48 -11.88
N LYS A 22 13.48 -2.49 -11.63
CA LYS A 22 13.36 -1.15 -12.22
C LYS A 22 13.91 -1.05 -13.64
N ALA A 23 14.76 -2.00 -14.05
CA ALA A 23 15.40 -1.99 -15.35
C ALA A 23 14.59 -2.70 -16.44
N ASP A 24 13.71 -3.63 -16.06
CA ASP A 24 12.86 -4.40 -16.98
C ASP A 24 11.41 -4.46 -16.48
N ASP A 25 10.52 -3.76 -17.18
CA ASP A 25 9.09 -3.70 -16.88
C ASP A 25 8.39 -5.08 -17.01
N ASN A 26 8.98 -6.02 -17.78
CA ASN A 26 8.43 -7.36 -17.96
C ASN A 26 9.03 -8.39 -16.99
N PHE A 27 9.93 -7.97 -16.09
CA PHE A 27 10.65 -8.89 -15.20
C PHE A 27 9.71 -9.73 -14.33
N VAL A 28 8.60 -9.13 -13.87
CA VAL A 28 7.58 -9.82 -13.06
C VAL A 28 6.88 -10.92 -13.87
N ASP A 29 6.48 -10.61 -15.11
CA ASP A 29 5.76 -11.55 -15.97
C ASP A 29 6.68 -12.68 -16.46
N ASN A 30 7.95 -12.37 -16.70
CA ASN A 30 8.93 -13.32 -17.22
C ASN A 30 9.46 -14.28 -16.13
N GLU A 31 9.79 -13.76 -14.95
CA GLU A 31 10.53 -14.51 -13.93
C GLU A 31 9.75 -14.70 -12.62
N GLY A 32 8.62 -14.03 -12.42
CA GLY A 32 7.89 -13.99 -11.15
C GLY A 32 7.54 -15.36 -10.57
N SER A 33 7.20 -16.32 -11.44
CA SER A 33 6.88 -17.69 -11.01
C SER A 33 8.07 -18.49 -10.46
N THR A 34 9.30 -18.01 -10.68
CA THR A 34 10.55 -18.67 -10.27
C THR A 34 11.20 -18.04 -9.05
N TRP A 35 10.63 -16.95 -8.54
CA TRP A 35 11.19 -16.24 -7.41
C TRP A 35 11.15 -17.08 -6.14
N ASN A 36 12.20 -16.95 -5.33
CA ASN A 36 12.19 -17.50 -3.98
C ASN A 36 11.44 -16.56 -3.02
N ALA A 37 11.11 -17.06 -1.83
CA ALA A 37 10.36 -16.30 -0.83
C ALA A 37 11.01 -14.96 -0.45
N ALA A 38 12.35 -14.84 -0.47
CA ALA A 38 13.02 -13.57 -0.18
C ALA A 38 12.88 -12.55 -1.32
N GLN A 39 12.88 -13.02 -2.57
CA GLN A 39 12.62 -12.18 -3.75
C GLN A 39 11.15 -11.74 -3.79
N GLU A 40 10.21 -12.64 -3.51
CA GLU A 40 8.78 -12.33 -3.38
C GLU A 40 8.55 -11.26 -2.29
N GLU A 41 9.12 -11.45 -1.10
CA GLU A 41 9.03 -10.47 -0.02
C GLU A 41 9.66 -9.12 -0.41
N THR A 42 10.80 -9.13 -1.11
CA THR A 42 11.44 -7.90 -1.61
C THR A 42 10.55 -7.17 -2.62
N PHE A 43 9.90 -7.92 -3.51
CA PHE A 43 8.93 -7.37 -4.46
C PHE A 43 7.74 -6.72 -3.74
N LEU A 44 7.13 -7.45 -2.79
CA LEU A 44 6.02 -6.94 -1.98
C LEU A 44 6.41 -5.70 -1.18
N TYR A 45 7.59 -5.71 -0.55
CA TYR A 45 8.16 -4.56 0.14
C TYR A 45 8.27 -3.34 -0.78
N ASN A 46 8.86 -3.51 -1.98
CA ASN A 46 9.03 -2.42 -2.94
C ASN A 46 7.69 -1.86 -3.41
N LEU A 47 6.72 -2.73 -3.68
CA LEU A 47 5.37 -2.34 -4.09
C LEU A 47 4.63 -1.58 -2.98
N ALA A 48 4.61 -2.13 -1.77
CA ALA A 48 3.99 -1.50 -0.60
C ALA A 48 4.61 -0.14 -0.28
N ARG A 49 5.94 -0.01 -0.40
CA ARG A 49 6.64 1.26 -0.24
C ARG A 49 6.27 2.27 -1.31
N GLY A 50 6.05 1.83 -2.55
CA GLY A 50 5.50 2.66 -3.62
C GLY A 50 4.12 3.21 -3.27
N PHE A 51 3.19 2.34 -2.87
CA PHE A 51 1.86 2.75 -2.45
C PHE A 51 1.88 3.74 -1.28
N TYR A 52 2.68 3.47 -0.25
CA TYR A 52 2.85 4.39 0.87
C TYR A 52 3.33 5.78 0.42
N LYS A 53 4.35 5.86 -0.45
CA LYS A 53 4.87 7.15 -0.94
C LYS A 53 3.81 7.92 -1.71
N THR A 54 3.11 7.26 -2.62
CA THR A 54 2.01 7.87 -3.39
C THR A 54 0.88 8.32 -2.48
N GLU A 55 0.51 7.52 -1.49
CA GLU A 55 -0.56 7.87 -0.55
C GLU A 55 -0.20 9.11 0.29
N VAL A 56 1.02 9.15 0.85
CA VAL A 56 1.51 10.32 1.61
C VAL A 56 1.54 11.58 0.75
N GLU A 57 2.05 11.48 -0.49
CA GLU A 57 2.08 12.60 -1.44
C GLU A 57 0.68 13.11 -1.77
N VAL A 58 -0.28 12.20 -1.99
CA VAL A 58 -1.68 12.56 -2.24
C VAL A 58 -2.29 13.29 -1.05
N TYR A 59 -2.04 12.84 0.19
CA TYR A 59 -2.53 13.54 1.37
C TYR A 59 -1.90 14.93 1.54
N ASP A 60 -0.61 15.08 1.21
CA ASP A 60 0.08 16.38 1.25
C ASP A 60 -0.53 17.37 0.25
N ILE A 61 -0.77 16.93 -0.99
CA ILE A 61 -1.41 17.74 -2.04
C ILE A 61 -2.85 18.11 -1.66
N LEU A 62 -3.58 17.20 -1.00
CA LEU A 62 -4.99 17.38 -0.64
C LEU A 62 -5.20 18.00 0.74
N ASN A 63 -4.19 18.60 1.36
CA ASN A 63 -4.28 19.18 2.71
C ASN A 63 -5.38 20.26 2.84
N ASP A 64 -5.58 21.09 1.80
CA ASP A 64 -6.62 22.14 1.80
C ASP A 64 -8.07 21.59 1.74
N PRO A 65 -8.44 20.64 0.86
CA PRO A 65 -9.81 20.11 0.77
C PRO A 65 -10.18 19.01 1.79
N GLN A 66 -9.31 18.64 2.74
CA GLN A 66 -9.44 17.54 3.71
C GLN A 66 -10.61 17.64 4.74
N SER A 67 -11.68 18.38 4.43
CA SER A 67 -12.79 18.65 5.35
C SER A 67 -14.13 18.01 4.99
N LYS A 68 -14.32 17.45 3.78
CA LYS A 68 -15.65 16.97 3.33
C LYS A 68 -15.77 15.50 2.95
N GLY A 69 -14.66 14.78 2.74
CA GLY A 69 -14.74 13.36 2.34
C GLY A 69 -13.41 12.61 2.25
N ILE A 70 -12.30 13.28 2.54
CA ILE A 70 -10.95 12.68 2.56
C ILE A 70 -10.50 12.66 4.02
N PRO A 71 -10.04 11.51 4.55
CA PRO A 71 -9.48 11.44 5.90
C PRO A 71 -8.35 12.45 6.09
N ARG A 72 -8.23 13.03 7.29
CA ARG A 72 -7.05 13.83 7.62
C ARG A 72 -5.85 12.94 7.88
N LEU A 73 -4.70 13.27 7.32
CA LEU A 73 -3.43 12.67 7.70
C LEU A 73 -2.90 13.34 8.96
N PHE A 74 -2.83 12.60 10.07
CA PHE A 74 -2.32 13.13 11.34
C PHE A 74 -0.82 12.97 11.46
N ALA A 75 -0.26 11.84 11.02
CA ALA A 75 1.17 11.58 11.11
C ALA A 75 1.61 10.47 10.14
N CYS A 76 2.87 10.55 9.73
CA CYS A 76 3.61 9.43 9.16
C CYS A 76 4.47 8.81 10.27
N VAL A 77 4.46 7.48 10.38
CA VAL A 77 5.23 6.74 11.37
C VAL A 77 6.14 5.75 10.68
N THR A 78 7.29 5.46 11.30
CA THR A 78 8.20 4.42 10.84
C THR A 78 8.52 3.54 12.03
N MET A 79 8.08 2.29 11.97
CA MET A 79 8.41 1.29 12.98
C MET A 79 9.66 0.54 12.51
N ARG A 80 10.59 0.33 13.43
CA ARG A 80 11.74 -0.55 13.20
C ARG A 80 11.52 -1.85 13.95
N ASP A 81 11.82 -2.96 13.30
CA ASP A 81 11.84 -4.23 13.99
C ASP A 81 13.05 -4.26 14.95
N SER A 82 12.79 -4.35 16.25
CA SER A 82 13.79 -4.38 17.32
C SER A 82 14.68 -5.64 17.28
N LEU A 83 14.33 -6.64 16.46
CA LEU A 83 15.09 -7.88 16.30
C LEU A 83 16.40 -7.69 15.53
N PHE A 84 16.59 -6.54 14.86
CA PHE A 84 17.83 -6.24 14.14
C PHE A 84 18.66 -5.19 14.90
N LEU A 85 19.92 -5.56 15.18
CA LEU A 85 20.97 -4.67 15.71
C LEU A 85 21.11 -3.42 14.81
N PRO A 86 21.72 -2.32 15.29
CA PRO A 86 21.94 -1.14 14.46
C PRO A 86 22.71 -1.51 13.18
N GLN A 87 21.99 -1.55 12.06
CA GLN A 87 22.53 -1.85 10.74
C GLN A 87 23.04 -0.58 10.07
N PRO A 88 23.96 -0.69 9.09
CA PRO A 88 24.33 0.44 8.25
C PRO A 88 23.07 1.06 7.60
N ALA A 89 23.07 2.38 7.47
CA ALA A 89 21.91 3.15 7.00
C ALA A 89 21.37 2.68 5.64
N SER A 90 22.23 2.11 4.78
CA SER A 90 21.87 1.57 3.46
C SER A 90 20.98 0.32 3.52
N ILE A 91 21.03 -0.44 4.61
CA ILE A 91 20.26 -1.68 4.77
C ILE A 91 19.07 -1.48 5.72
N SER A 92 19.16 -0.46 6.58
CA SER A 92 18.11 -0.10 7.54
C SER A 92 16.74 0.12 6.88
N GLU A 93 16.67 0.62 5.65
CA GLU A 93 15.38 0.90 5.00
C GLU A 93 14.54 -0.36 4.75
N TYR A 94 15.17 -1.51 4.52
CA TYR A 94 14.49 -2.79 4.28
C TYR A 94 13.86 -3.40 5.55
N PHE A 95 14.25 -2.89 6.72
CA PHE A 95 13.72 -3.31 8.02
C PHE A 95 12.78 -2.24 8.63
N GLU A 96 12.51 -1.18 7.88
CA GLU A 96 11.57 -0.13 8.26
C GLU A 96 10.18 -0.44 7.72
N ILE A 97 9.19 -0.37 8.62
CA ILE A 97 7.78 -0.54 8.30
C ILE A 97 7.15 0.86 8.35
N PRO A 98 6.94 1.52 7.18
CA PRO A 98 6.26 2.80 7.14
C PRO A 98 4.76 2.61 7.41
N GLY A 99 4.15 3.60 8.04
CA GLY A 99 2.73 3.64 8.31
C GLY A 99 2.21 5.07 8.34
N ILE A 100 0.90 5.19 8.24
CA ILE A 100 0.19 6.47 8.33
C ILE A 100 -0.89 6.39 9.41
N LEU A 101 -1.10 7.51 10.10
CA LEU A 101 -2.18 7.68 11.04
C LEU A 101 -3.23 8.61 10.41
N LEU A 102 -4.39 8.05 10.12
CA LEU A 102 -5.49 8.76 9.47
C LEU A 102 -6.65 9.02 10.43
N GLN A 103 -7.43 10.07 10.14
CA GLN A 103 -8.73 10.29 10.75
C GLN A 103 -9.66 9.12 10.46
N TYR A 104 -10.24 8.55 11.52
CA TYR A 104 -11.34 7.60 11.37
C TYR A 104 -12.60 8.31 10.87
N ILE A 105 -13.10 7.90 9.71
CA ILE A 105 -14.40 8.31 9.18
C ILE A 105 -15.38 7.16 9.41
N LYS A 106 -16.44 7.42 10.19
CA LYS A 106 -17.51 6.44 10.39
C LYS A 106 -18.27 6.24 9.08
N GLY A 107 -18.11 5.07 8.48
CA GLY A 107 -18.88 4.66 7.30
C GLY A 107 -20.33 4.31 7.62
N PHE A 108 -21.05 3.86 6.59
CA PHE A 108 -22.38 3.29 6.69
C PHE A 108 -22.34 1.77 6.47
N PRO A 109 -23.27 0.98 7.04
CA PRO A 109 -23.36 -0.45 6.76
C PRO A 109 -23.61 -0.70 5.25
N LEU A 110 -22.80 -1.54 4.62
CA LEU A 110 -22.93 -1.87 3.19
C LEU A 110 -24.28 -2.54 2.85
N THR A 111 -24.90 -3.20 3.82
CA THR A 111 -26.23 -3.83 3.70
C THR A 111 -27.34 -2.82 3.46
N GLU A 112 -27.23 -1.60 3.99
CA GLU A 112 -28.22 -0.54 3.80
C GLU A 112 -28.07 0.16 2.42
N SER A 113 -26.86 0.14 1.86
CA SER A 113 -26.54 0.76 0.56
C SER A 113 -27.11 -0.03 -0.63
N LEU A 114 -27.13 -1.37 -0.52
CA LEU A 114 -27.79 -2.26 -1.48
C LEU A 114 -29.29 -1.97 -1.56
N LEU A 115 -29.95 -1.79 -0.41
CA LEU A 115 -31.37 -1.41 -0.35
C LEU A 115 -31.65 -0.06 -1.04
N MET A 116 -30.77 0.93 -0.87
CA MET A 116 -30.92 2.23 -1.52
C MET A 116 -30.70 2.19 -3.06
N LEU A 117 -29.80 1.34 -3.56
CA LEU A 117 -29.60 1.15 -5.00
C LEU A 117 -30.80 0.45 -5.66
N HIS A 118 -31.38 -0.55 -5.00
CA HIS A 118 -32.61 -1.22 -5.49
C HIS A 118 -33.84 -0.30 -5.43
N ALA A 119 -33.99 0.53 -4.40
CA ALA A 119 -35.09 1.49 -4.27
C ALA A 119 -35.06 2.58 -5.36
N ARG A 120 -33.86 3.02 -5.78
CA ARG A 120 -33.71 3.99 -6.89
C ARG A 120 -33.97 3.38 -8.26
N ALA A 121 -33.68 2.11 -8.47
CA ALA A 121 -33.99 1.41 -9.72
C ALA A 121 -35.50 1.19 -9.92
N GLY A 122 -36.26 0.96 -8.84
CA GLY A 122 -37.71 0.77 -8.88
C GLY A 122 -38.53 2.04 -9.13
N SER A 123 -37.98 3.23 -8.86
CA SER A 123 -38.73 4.50 -8.90
C SER A 123 -38.75 5.20 -10.28
N ARG A 124 -38.02 4.70 -11.29
CA ARG A 124 -38.00 5.29 -12.65
C ARG A 124 -39.08 4.74 -13.60
N SER A 125 -39.87 3.75 -13.20
CA SER A 125 -40.83 3.06 -14.10
C SER A 125 -42.30 3.44 -13.90
N ALA A 126 -42.60 4.61 -13.32
CA ALA A 126 -43.99 5.01 -13.07
C ALA A 126 -44.27 6.49 -13.37
N LYS A 127 -43.99 6.96 -14.60
CA LYS A 127 -44.71 8.09 -15.21
C LYS A 127 -44.75 7.97 -16.74
N LYS A 128 -45.82 7.36 -17.25
CA LYS A 128 -46.46 7.76 -18.51
C LYS A 128 -47.97 7.80 -18.27
N PRO A 129 -48.60 8.99 -18.25
CA PRO A 129 -49.99 9.13 -18.57
C PRO A 129 -50.13 9.62 -20.02
N PHE A 130 -51.00 8.89 -20.74
CA PHE A 130 -51.77 9.19 -21.97
C PHE A 130 -51.28 10.31 -22.90
#